data_AF-A0AAN7W6Z2-F1
#
_entry.id   AF-A0AAN7W6Z2-F1
#
_cell.length_a   1.000
_cell.length_b   1.000
_cell.length_c   1.000
_cell.angle_alpha   90.00
_cell.angle_beta   90.00
_cell.angle_gamma   90.00
#
_symmetry.space_group_name_H-M   'P 1'
#
loop_
_entity.id
_entity.type
_entity.pdbx_description
1 polymer ?
#
loop_
_entity_poly.entity_id
_entity_poly.type
_entity_poly.pdbx_seq_one_letter_code
_entity_poly.pdbx_strand_id
1 'polypeptide(L)'
;MGNKQERSKAKKRKYRHRHKCRLLLLPAELRIRIYELAVVERSSVMACYPERVKQPTLSATCQQIRRECLSVFYGDNTFRFAIPTA
;
A
#
# COMPACT_ATOMS: atom_id res chain seq x y z
N MET A 1 23.73 -28.76 -41.00
CA MET A 1 23.58 -27.31 -40.73
C MET A 1 22.19 -27.04 -40.18
N GLY A 2 22.04 -27.00 -38.85
CA GLY A 2 20.75 -26.83 -38.17
C GLY A 2 20.41 -25.35 -38.00
N ASN A 3 19.29 -24.93 -38.59
CA ASN A 3 18.86 -23.54 -38.72
C ASN A 3 18.74 -22.83 -37.37
N LYS A 4 19.54 -21.76 -37.19
CA LYS A 4 19.53 -20.84 -36.03
C LYS A 4 18.18 -20.13 -35.80
N GLN A 5 17.25 -20.22 -36.75
CA GLN A 5 15.96 -19.51 -36.71
C GLN A 5 14.92 -20.13 -35.77
N GLU A 6 14.96 -21.45 -35.50
CA GLU A 6 14.00 -22.07 -34.57
C GLU A 6 14.30 -21.76 -33.10
N ARG A 7 15.57 -21.52 -32.76
CA ARG A 7 15.97 -21.06 -31.41
C ARG A 7 15.42 -19.67 -31.05
N SER A 8 15.01 -18.88 -32.05
CA SER A 8 14.51 -17.51 -31.86
C SER A 8 13.04 -17.46 -31.39
N LYS A 9 12.26 -18.53 -31.60
CA LYS A 9 10.86 -18.57 -31.12
C LYS A 9 10.76 -19.00 -29.66
N ALA A 10 11.74 -19.75 -29.15
CA ALA A 10 11.84 -20.10 -27.72
C ALA A 10 12.24 -18.91 -26.82
N LYS A 11 12.86 -17.86 -27.39
CA LYS A 11 13.24 -16.63 -26.65
C LYS A 11 12.05 -15.68 -26.38
N LYS A 12 10.90 -15.88 -27.01
CA LYS A 12 9.71 -15.02 -26.80
C LYS A 12 8.90 -15.34 -25.54
N ARG A 13 9.22 -16.41 -24.81
CA ARG A 13 8.64 -16.71 -23.47
C ARG A 13 9.35 -15.96 -22.32
N LYS A 14 10.19 -14.97 -22.61
CA LYS A 14 11.13 -14.39 -21.63
C LYS A 14 10.78 -12.99 -21.11
N TYR A 15 9.55 -12.53 -21.32
CA TYR A 15 8.95 -11.47 -20.50
C TYR A 15 7.92 -12.13 -19.58
N ARG A 16 8.41 -12.89 -18.59
CA ARG A 16 7.62 -13.18 -17.41
C ARG A 16 7.18 -11.81 -16.90
N HIS A 17 5.89 -11.54 -16.89
CA HIS A 17 5.35 -10.41 -16.15
C HIS A 17 6.00 -10.47 -14.75
N ARG A 18 7.01 -9.62 -14.51
CA ARG A 18 7.30 -9.18 -13.15
C ARG A 18 5.94 -8.64 -12.73
N HIS A 19 5.23 -9.37 -11.87
CA HIS A 19 3.93 -8.97 -11.37
C HIS A 19 4.14 -7.67 -10.60
N LYS A 20 4.19 -6.54 -11.31
CA LYS A 20 4.20 -5.21 -10.74
C LYS A 20 2.84 -5.10 -10.07
N CYS A 21 2.84 -4.87 -8.76
CA CYS A 21 1.62 -4.65 -8.00
C CYS A 21 0.77 -3.61 -8.74
N ARG A 22 -0.48 -3.95 -9.09
CA ARG A 22 -1.34 -3.10 -9.92
C ARG A 22 -1.59 -1.74 -9.27
N LEU A 23 -1.66 -1.71 -7.94
CA LEU A 23 -1.74 -0.46 -7.17
C LEU A 23 -0.53 0.45 -7.43
N LEU A 24 0.68 -0.11 -7.50
CA LEU A 24 1.92 0.64 -7.73
C LEU A 24 2.13 1.06 -9.20
N LEU A 25 1.27 0.61 -10.11
CA LEU A 25 1.25 1.09 -11.49
C LEU A 25 0.45 2.37 -11.66
N LEU A 26 -0.39 2.73 -10.67
CA LEU A 26 -1.17 3.96 -10.70
C LEU A 26 -0.26 5.17 -10.41
N PRO A 27 -0.58 6.36 -10.95
CA PRO A 27 0.00 7.63 -10.51
C PRO A 27 -0.12 7.84 -8.99
N ALA A 28 0.77 8.66 -8.43
CA ALA A 28 0.85 8.85 -6.98
C ALA A 28 -0.44 9.41 -6.38
N GLU A 29 -1.08 10.34 -7.09
CA GLU A 29 -2.32 11.00 -6.71
C GLU A 29 -3.46 9.99 -6.54
N LEU A 30 -3.57 9.02 -7.46
CA LEU A 30 -4.57 7.97 -7.38
C LEU A 30 -4.29 7.00 -6.24
N ARG A 31 -3.01 6.69 -5.97
CA ARG A 31 -2.64 5.86 -4.81
C ARG A 31 -3.00 6.56 -3.50
N ILE A 32 -2.69 7.85 -3.37
CA ILE A 32 -3.05 8.67 -2.21
C ILE A 32 -4.56 8.66 -2.01
N ARG A 33 -5.36 8.89 -3.06
CA ARG A 33 -6.82 8.85 -2.96
C ARG A 33 -7.37 7.50 -2.51
N ILE A 34 -6.73 6.40 -2.96
CA ILE A 34 -7.07 5.04 -2.48
C ILE A 34 -6.71 4.89 -1.00
N TYR A 35 -5.55 5.40 -0.55
CA TYR A 35 -5.18 5.34 0.86
C TYR A 35 -6.14 6.16 1.73
N GLU A 36 -6.50 7.38 1.32
CA GLU A 36 -7.48 8.22 2.03
C GLU A 36 -8.78 7.44 2.26
N LEU A 37 -9.30 6.78 1.23
CA LEU A 37 -10.51 5.96 1.32
C LEU A 37 -10.34 4.70 2.17
N ALA A 38 -9.12 4.14 2.24
CA ALA A 38 -8.86 2.88 2.91
C ALA A 38 -8.49 3.03 4.39
N VAL A 39 -7.89 4.16 4.80
CA VAL A 39 -7.30 4.31 6.13
C VAL A 39 -7.73 5.57 6.90
N VAL A 40 -8.48 6.48 6.28
CA VAL A 40 -8.99 7.66 6.99
C VAL A 40 -10.41 7.39 7.49
N GLU A 41 -10.56 7.41 8.81
CA GLU A 41 -11.85 7.28 9.48
C GLU A 41 -12.59 8.61 9.48
N ARG A 42 -13.91 8.56 9.24
CA ARG A 42 -14.76 9.77 9.26
C ARG A 42 -14.91 10.35 10.67
N SER A 43 -14.80 9.50 11.68
CA SER A 43 -14.85 9.85 13.09
C SER A 43 -13.47 9.77 13.71
N SER A 44 -13.25 10.50 14.81
CA SER A 44 -11.97 10.44 15.51
C SER A 44 -11.63 9.03 15.98
N VAL A 45 -10.40 8.59 15.71
CA VAL A 45 -9.86 7.31 16.18
C VAL A 45 -9.58 7.44 17.68
N MET A 46 -10.25 6.62 18.49
CA MET A 46 -10.08 6.65 19.93
C MET A 46 -8.79 5.93 20.33
N ALA A 47 -7.78 6.70 20.71
CA ALA A 47 -6.42 6.21 20.94
C ALA A 47 -6.19 5.63 22.34
N CYS A 48 -7.22 5.65 23.19
CA CYS A 48 -7.19 5.19 24.57
C CYS A 48 -7.12 3.66 24.70
N TYR A 49 -7.39 2.93 23.61
CA TYR A 49 -7.38 1.47 23.58
C TYR A 49 -6.27 0.99 22.64
N PRO A 50 -5.13 0.52 23.17
CA PRO A 50 -4.01 0.09 22.33
C PRO A 50 -4.38 -1.05 21.38
N GLU A 51 -5.40 -1.89 21.68
CA GLU A 51 -5.86 -2.89 20.71
C GLU A 51 -6.55 -2.29 19.48
N ARG A 52 -7.11 -1.08 19.62
CA ARG A 52 -7.84 -0.37 18.54
C ARG A 52 -6.93 0.54 17.72
N VAL A 53 -5.77 0.96 18.25
CA VAL A 53 -4.79 1.78 17.52
C VAL A 53 -3.72 0.89 16.88
N LYS A 54 -4.14 0.07 15.92
CA LYS A 54 -3.19 -0.71 15.11
C LYS A 54 -2.93 0.02 13.80
N GLN A 55 -1.67 -0.02 13.35
CA GLN A 55 -1.35 0.44 12.00
C GLN A 55 -2.19 -0.31 10.97
N PRO A 56 -2.63 0.35 9.88
CA PRO A 56 -3.41 -0.30 8.84
C PRO A 56 -2.68 -1.53 8.31
N THR A 57 -3.40 -2.63 8.08
CA THR A 57 -2.81 -3.87 7.52
C THR A 57 -2.15 -3.64 6.16
N LEU A 58 -2.64 -2.65 5.41
CA LEU A 58 -2.06 -2.20 4.14
C LEU A 58 -0.58 -1.79 4.30
N SER A 59 -0.21 -1.20 5.44
CA SER A 59 1.16 -0.76 5.73
C SER A 59 2.15 -1.89 5.98
N ALA A 60 1.69 -3.14 6.07
CA ALA A 60 2.53 -4.33 6.25
C ALA A 60 2.97 -4.98 4.92
N THR A 61 2.48 -4.50 3.78
CA THR A 61 2.70 -5.15 2.47
C THR A 61 4.09 -4.94 1.89
N CYS A 62 4.46 -3.69 1.57
CA CYS A 62 5.78 -3.33 1.07
C CYS A 62 6.20 -1.93 1.53
N GLN A 63 7.49 -1.61 1.44
CA GLN A 63 8.06 -0.35 1.93
C GLN A 63 7.43 0.89 1.30
N GLN A 64 7.10 0.85 0.00
CA GLN A 64 6.49 1.99 -0.68
C GLN A 64 5.07 2.25 -0.15
N ILE A 65 4.22 1.21 -0.15
CA ILE A 65 2.85 1.31 0.38
C ILE A 65 2.89 1.74 1.84
N ARG A 66 3.80 1.19 2.65
CA ARG A 66 3.98 1.56 4.05
C ARG A 66 4.22 3.07 4.22
N ARG A 67 5.16 3.64 3.48
CA ARG A 67 5.50 5.07 3.59
C ARG A 67 4.32 5.96 3.19
N GLU A 68 3.72 5.67 2.04
CA GLU A 68 2.59 6.46 1.53
C GLU A 68 1.36 6.34 2.44
N CYS A 69 0.98 5.10 2.79
CA CYS A 69 -0.18 4.80 3.62
C CYS A 69 -0.07 5.37 5.04
N LEU A 70 1.10 5.25 5.70
CA LEU A 70 1.25 5.78 7.05
C LEU A 70 1.28 7.30 7.08
N SER A 71 1.77 7.95 6.03
CA SER A 71 1.70 9.40 5.91
C SER A 71 0.25 9.88 5.92
N VAL A 72 -0.63 9.23 5.15
CA VAL A 72 -2.06 9.53 5.12
C VAL A 72 -2.73 9.16 6.44
N PHE A 73 -2.45 7.97 6.97
CA PHE A 73 -3.07 7.50 8.22
C PHE A 73 -2.80 8.44 9.40
N TYR A 74 -1.55 8.82 9.64
CA TYR A 74 -1.23 9.68 10.78
C TYR A 74 -1.45 11.18 10.51
N GLY A 75 -1.43 11.59 9.24
CA GLY A 75 -1.64 12.99 8.84
C GLY A 75 -3.11 13.41 8.84
N ASP A 76 -3.99 12.55 8.30
CA ASP A 76 -5.36 12.94 7.99
C ASP A 76 -6.39 12.41 9.00
N ASN A 77 -6.04 11.43 9.84
CA ASN A 77 -6.92 10.99 10.92
C ASN A 77 -6.83 11.92 12.13
N THR A 78 -7.98 12.16 12.77
CA THR A 78 -8.02 12.81 14.08
C THR A 78 -7.97 11.75 15.17
N PHE A 79 -6.98 11.83 16.07
CA PHE A 79 -6.85 10.92 17.21
C PHE A 79 -7.35 11.60 18.50
N ARG A 80 -8.24 10.94 19.24
CA ARG A 80 -8.66 11.38 20.57
C ARG A 80 -7.99 10.55 21.64
N PHE A 81 -7.41 11.22 22.62
CA PHE A 81 -6.79 10.61 23.78
C PHE A 81 -7.64 10.92 25.02
N ALA A 82 -7.99 9.90 25.79
CA ALA A 82 -8.55 10.10 27.12
C ALA A 82 -7.36 10.26 28.07
N ILE A 83 -7.24 11.43 28.65
CA ILE A 83 -6.31 11.66 29.75
C ILE A 83 -6.99 11.06 30.98
N PRO A 84 -6.36 10.11 31.70
CA PRO A 84 -6.88 9.64 32.97
C PRO A 84 -6.93 10.83 33.92
N THR A 85 -8.13 11.25 34.32
CA THR A 85 -8.30 12.19 35.44
C THR A 85 -8.04 11.42 36.73
N ALA A 86 -6.98 11.82 37.45
CA ALA A 86 -6.60 11.29 38.75
C ALA A 86 -7.60 11.69 39.85
#